data_AF-A0A7N2QZ70-F1
#
_entry.id   AF-A0A7N2QZ70-F1
#
_cell.length_a   1.000
_cell.length_b   1.000
_cell.length_c   1.000
_cell.angle_alpha   90.00
_cell.angle_beta   90.00
_cell.angle_gamma   90.00
#
_symmetry.space_group_name_H-M   'P 1'
#
loop_
_entity.id
_entity.type
_entity.pdbx_description
1 polymer ?
#
loop_
_entity_poly.entity_id
_entity_poly.type
_entity_poly.pdbx_seq_one_letter_code
_entity_poly.pdbx_strand_id
1 'polypeptide(L)'
;MADSLDLSKIHEEDIISVTVPLLTCSYLGQEFVRVGYYVNNDYEDGQLREETPSNFLIDRVQRNILSDKPRVTKFPINFHLEDSEKGEQPPPPDHPSEVDGNGEEHPA
;
A
#
# COMPACT_ATOMS: atom_id res chain seq x y z
N MET A 1 5.70 6.52 -20.03
CA MET A 1 4.82 5.40 -19.69
C MET A 1 5.70 4.33 -19.04
N ALA A 2 5.21 3.62 -18.03
CA ALA A 2 5.96 2.55 -17.38
C ALA A 2 5.71 1.22 -18.10
N ASP A 3 6.70 0.33 -18.09
CA ASP A 3 6.56 -1.02 -18.62
C ASP A 3 5.56 -1.84 -17.80
N SER A 4 4.89 -2.78 -18.46
CA SER A 4 4.00 -3.72 -17.78
C SER A 4 4.81 -4.67 -16.90
N LEU A 5 4.20 -5.14 -15.81
CA LEU A 5 4.78 -6.18 -14.96
C LEU A 5 5.04 -7.45 -15.78
N ASP A 6 6.18 -8.10 -15.50
CA ASP A 6 6.52 -9.41 -16.03
C ASP A 6 5.69 -10.48 -15.31
N LEU A 7 4.67 -11.00 -16.00
CA LEU A 7 3.73 -11.95 -15.43
C LEU A 7 4.32 -13.35 -15.23
N SER A 8 5.47 -13.66 -15.85
CA SER A 8 6.13 -14.97 -15.67
C SER A 8 6.76 -15.13 -14.28
N LYS A 9 6.92 -14.02 -13.54
CA LYS A 9 7.50 -13.99 -12.20
C LYS A 9 6.45 -14.02 -11.08
N ILE A 10 5.17 -14.05 -11.45
CA ILE A 10 4.04 -13.97 -10.53
C ILE A 10 3.32 -15.32 -10.57
N HIS A 11 2.95 -15.85 -9.41
CA HIS A 11 2.18 -17.09 -9.37
C HIS A 11 0.78 -16.87 -9.94
N GLU A 12 0.21 -17.87 -10.61
CA GLU A 12 -1.05 -17.74 -11.35
C GLU A 12 -2.21 -17.25 -10.47
N GLU A 13 -2.25 -17.68 -9.20
CA GLU A 13 -3.25 -17.23 -8.22
C GLU A 13 -3.13 -15.74 -7.87
N ASP A 14 -1.91 -15.19 -7.87
CA ASP A 14 -1.68 -13.78 -7.60
C ASP A 14 -2.03 -12.90 -8.81
N ILE A 15 -2.08 -13.48 -10.01
CA ILE A 15 -2.50 -12.77 -11.22
C ILE A 15 -4.02 -12.54 -11.23
N ILE A 16 -4.81 -13.48 -10.68
CA ILE A 16 -6.28 -13.33 -10.51
C ILE A 16 -6.56 -12.89 -9.07
N SER A 17 -6.19 -11.65 -8.79
CA SER A 17 -6.31 -11.09 -7.45
C SER A 17 -6.51 -9.58 -7.50
N VAL A 18 -6.71 -9.00 -6.32
CA VAL A 18 -6.65 -7.55 -6.15
C VAL A 18 -5.20 -7.14 -5.94
N THR A 19 -4.68 -6.32 -6.85
CA THR A 19 -3.34 -5.74 -6.76
C THR A 19 -3.40 -4.22 -6.60
N VAL A 20 -2.28 -3.62 -6.16
CA VAL A 20 -2.19 -2.18 -5.96
C VAL A 20 -0.91 -1.64 -6.62
N PRO A 21 -0.97 -1.12 -7.85
CA PRO A 21 0.11 -0.28 -8.38
C PRO A 21 0.31 0.94 -7.49
N LEU A 22 1.57 1.21 -7.16
CA LEU A 22 1.98 2.34 -6.32
C LEU A 22 2.81 3.32 -7.14
N LEU A 23 2.40 4.58 -7.17
CA LEU A 23 3.22 5.71 -7.57
C LEU A 23 3.89 6.28 -6.32
N THR A 24 5.20 6.20 -6.26
CA THR A 24 6.01 6.77 -5.18
C THR A 24 6.71 8.03 -5.69
N CYS A 25 6.54 9.14 -4.97
CA CYS A 25 7.26 10.38 -5.25
C CYS A 25 8.25 10.67 -4.12
N SER A 26 9.48 11.02 -4.50
CA SER A 26 10.53 11.42 -3.59
C SER A 26 11.13 12.75 -4.01
N TYR A 27 11.65 13.48 -3.02
CA TYR A 27 12.44 14.69 -3.19
C TYR A 27 13.76 14.51 -2.43
N LEU A 28 14.89 14.68 -3.11
CA LEU A 28 16.23 14.45 -2.55
C LEU A 28 16.38 13.08 -1.86
N GLY A 29 15.77 12.04 -2.42
CA GLY A 29 15.79 10.68 -1.87
C GLY A 29 14.85 10.44 -0.68
N GLN A 30 14.17 11.48 -0.17
CA GLN A 30 13.13 11.35 0.85
C GLN A 30 11.76 11.21 0.19
N GLU A 31 11.08 10.10 0.46
CA GLU A 31 9.72 9.85 -0.01
C GLU A 31 8.73 10.78 0.70
N PHE A 32 7.84 11.45 -0.04
CA PHE A 32 6.84 12.35 0.55
C PHE A 32 5.39 11.94 0.25
N VAL A 33 5.16 11.11 -0.77
CA VAL A 33 3.82 10.61 -1.07
C VAL A 33 3.87 9.25 -1.80
N ARG A 34 2.92 8.38 -1.44
CA ARG A 34 2.52 7.20 -2.20
C ARG A 34 1.08 7.33 -2.62
N VAL A 35 0.81 7.04 -3.89
CA VAL A 35 -0.54 6.96 -4.45
C VAL A 35 -0.75 5.56 -4.98
N GLY A 36 -1.70 4.83 -4.38
CA GLY A 36 -2.10 3.50 -4.80
C GLY A 36 -3.48 3.49 -5.43
N TYR A 37 -3.67 2.66 -6.46
CA TYR A 37 -4.97 2.37 -7.04
C TYR A 37 -5.30 0.90 -6.85
N TYR A 38 -6.51 0.57 -6.42
CA TYR A 38 -6.93 -0.83 -6.42
C TYR A 38 -7.20 -1.27 -7.85
N VAL A 39 -6.60 -2.39 -8.24
CA VAL A 39 -6.83 -3.06 -9.52
C VAL A 39 -7.36 -4.45 -9.22
N ASN A 40 -8.58 -4.73 -9.63
CA ASN A 40 -9.10 -6.09 -9.61
C ASN A 40 -8.74 -6.77 -10.93
N ASN A 41 -8.02 -7.88 -10.86
CA ASN A 41 -7.62 -8.68 -12.02
C ASN A 41 -8.45 -9.95 -12.02
N ASP A 42 -9.26 -10.13 -13.07
CA ASP A 42 -10.23 -11.22 -13.09
C ASP A 42 -10.59 -11.63 -14.52
N TYR A 43 -11.20 -12.79 -14.67
CA TYR A 43 -11.76 -13.23 -15.94
C TYR A 43 -13.05 -12.45 -16.23
N GLU A 44 -13.20 -12.02 -17.48
CA GLU A 44 -14.42 -11.33 -17.94
C GLU A 44 -15.64 -12.28 -17.95
N ASP A 45 -15.40 -13.56 -18.23
CA ASP A 45 -16.46 -14.57 -18.36
C ASP A 45 -16.85 -15.19 -17.00
N GLY A 46 -18.13 -15.17 -16.68
CA GLY A 46 -18.65 -15.70 -15.41
C GLY A 46 -18.40 -17.20 -15.23
N GLN A 47 -18.38 -17.99 -16.30
CA GLN A 47 -18.09 -19.43 -16.18
C GLN A 47 -16.63 -19.69 -15.80
N LEU A 48 -15.70 -18.90 -16.33
CA LEU A 48 -14.28 -18.99 -16.01
C LEU A 48 -13.96 -18.56 -14.57
N ARG A 49 -14.83 -17.75 -13.96
CA ARG A 49 -14.73 -17.34 -12.55
C ARG A 49 -15.18 -18.42 -11.58
N GLU A 50 -16.23 -19.17 -11.93
CA GLU A 50 -16.76 -20.23 -11.06
C GLU A 50 -16.00 -21.55 -11.20
N GLU A 51 -15.65 -21.95 -12.42
CA GLU A 51 -15.00 -23.22 -12.70
C GLU A 51 -13.49 -23.06 -12.96
N THR A 52 -12.80 -22.29 -12.11
CA THR A 52 -11.38 -21.89 -12.24
C THR A 52 -10.62 -22.83 -13.18
N PRO A 53 -10.31 -22.39 -14.41
CA PRO A 53 -9.88 -23.28 -15.46
C PRO A 53 -8.60 -24.00 -15.06
N SER A 54 -8.50 -25.29 -15.42
CA SER A 54 -7.33 -26.12 -15.12
C SER A 54 -6.05 -25.66 -15.82
N ASN A 55 -6.18 -24.88 -16.89
CA ASN A 55 -5.07 -24.16 -17.52
C ASN A 55 -5.32 -22.65 -17.36
N PHE A 56 -4.30 -21.94 -16.90
CA PHE A 56 -4.37 -20.49 -16.71
C PHE A 56 -4.44 -19.75 -18.05
N LEU A 57 -5.39 -18.82 -18.19
CA LEU A 57 -5.69 -18.14 -19.46
C LEU A 57 -5.38 -16.65 -19.39
N ILE A 58 -4.09 -16.30 -19.40
CA ILE A 58 -3.63 -14.92 -19.17
C ILE A 58 -4.23 -13.89 -20.14
N ASP A 59 -4.44 -14.26 -21.40
CA ASP A 59 -5.04 -13.39 -22.43
C ASP A 59 -6.51 -13.04 -22.16
N ARG A 60 -7.17 -13.76 -21.24
CA ARG A 60 -8.56 -13.51 -20.84
C ARG A 60 -8.70 -12.74 -19.53
N VAL A 61 -7.58 -12.33 -18.95
CA VAL A 61 -7.57 -11.53 -17.72
C VAL A 61 -7.81 -10.07 -18.04
N GLN A 62 -8.82 -9.50 -17.41
CA GLN A 62 -9.15 -8.09 -17.50
C GLN A 62 -8.77 -7.36 -16.22
N ARG A 63 -8.27 -6.13 -16.37
CA ARG A 63 -7.93 -5.25 -15.25
C ARG A 63 -8.99 -4.19 -15.06
N ASN A 64 -9.65 -4.19 -13.91
CA ASN A 64 -10.56 -3.13 -13.52
C ASN A 64 -9.88 -2.22 -12.48
N ILE A 65 -9.60 -0.97 -12.87
CA ILE A 65 -8.89 0.00 -12.03
C ILE A 65 -9.90 0.90 -11.33
N LEU A 66 -9.92 0.89 -9.99
CA LEU A 66 -10.74 1.80 -9.19
C LEU A 66 -10.10 3.20 -9.12
N SER A 67 -10.16 3.89 -10.25
CA SER A 67 -9.47 5.17 -10.47
C SER A 67 -10.01 6.32 -9.61
N ASP A 68 -11.30 6.27 -9.27
CA ASP A 68 -11.99 7.33 -8.52
C ASP A 68 -11.67 7.33 -7.01
N LYS A 69 -11.08 6.25 -6.48
CA LYS A 69 -10.79 6.09 -5.04
C LYS A 69 -9.32 5.72 -4.81
N PRO A 70 -8.37 6.60 -5.19
CA PRO A 70 -6.97 6.37 -4.89
C PRO A 70 -6.74 6.34 -3.37
N ARG A 71 -5.79 5.52 -2.94
CA ARG A 71 -5.27 5.52 -1.58
C ARG A 71 -4.00 6.35 -1.55
N VAL A 72 -4.03 7.44 -0.79
CA VAL A 72 -2.92 8.39 -0.71
C VAL A 72 -2.34 8.35 0.69
N THR A 73 -1.05 8.04 0.79
CA THR A 73 -0.28 8.11 2.03
C THR A 73 0.75 9.22 1.87
N LYS A 74 0.80 10.16 2.81
CA LYS A 74 1.73 11.29 2.80
C LYS A 74 2.75 11.13 3.91
N PHE A 75 4.00 11.43 3.62
CA PHE A 75 5.11 11.42 4.56
C PHE A 75 5.64 12.86 4.65
N PRO A 76 5.68 13.47 5.84
CA PRO A 76 6.24 14.80 6.00
C PRO A 76 7.75 14.75 5.73
N ILE A 77 8.26 15.68 4.91
CA ILE A 77 9.69 15.85 4.64
C ILE A 77 10.06 17.33 4.65
N ASN A 78 11.34 17.64 4.84
CA ASN A 78 11.86 19.00 4.67
C ASN A 78 12.19 19.25 3.19
N PHE A 79 11.56 20.25 2.59
CA PHE A 79 11.82 20.66 1.20
C PHE A 79 12.87 21.78 1.09
N HIS A 80 13.28 22.39 2.20
CA HIS A 80 14.29 23.42 2.23
C HIS A 80 15.69 22.80 2.33
N LEU A 81 16.58 23.24 1.45
CA LEU A 81 17.96 22.75 1.36
C LEU A 81 18.89 23.27 2.48
N GLU A 82 18.41 24.17 3.35
CA GLU A 82 19.29 25.00 4.21
C GLU A 82 19.31 24.70 5.72
N ASP A 83 18.92 23.50 6.18
CA ASP A 83 19.21 23.13 7.58
C ASP A 83 19.66 21.66 7.68
N SER A 84 20.81 21.38 7.08
CA SER A 84 21.47 20.06 7.19
C SER A 84 22.40 19.94 8.40
N GLU A 85 22.24 20.76 9.45
CA GLU A 85 23.18 20.75 10.60
C GLU A 85 22.54 20.54 11.98
N LYS A 86 21.24 20.20 12.09
CA LYS A 86 20.70 19.69 13.36
C LYS A 86 19.77 18.51 13.15
N GLY A 87 20.25 17.33 13.54
CA GLY A 87 19.48 16.10 13.55
C GLY A 87 18.26 16.23 14.45
N GLU A 88 17.09 15.96 13.91
CA GLU A 88 15.87 15.85 14.69
C GLU A 88 15.20 14.50 14.41
N GLN A 89 15.04 13.76 15.50
CA GLN A 89 14.43 12.45 15.60
C GLN A 89 12.97 12.53 15.12
N PRO A 90 12.43 11.49 14.43
CA PRO A 90 11.02 11.47 14.07
C PRO A 90 10.14 11.60 15.32
N PRO A 91 9.00 12.31 15.25
CA PRO A 91 8.09 12.45 16.38
C PRO A 91 7.57 11.07 16.80
N PRO A 92 7.44 10.80 18.12
CA PRO A 92 6.86 9.56 18.58
C PRO A 92 5.38 9.49 18.13
N PRO A 93 4.87 8.29 17.81
CA PRO A 93 3.46 8.11 17.53
C PRO A 93 2.61 8.49 18.75
N ASP A 94 1.53 9.24 18.53
CA ASP A 94 0.53 9.60 19.53
C ASP A 94 -0.02 8.34 20.21
N HIS A 95 0.46 8.06 21.42
CA HIS A 95 -0.20 7.17 22.37
C HIS A 95 -1.00 8.06 23.34
N PRO A 96 -2.34 7.94 23.42
CA PRO A 96 -3.07 8.63 24.47
C PRO A 96 -2.65 8.06 25.83
N SER A 97 -2.05 8.92 26.67
CA SER A 97 -1.73 8.60 28.05
C SER A 97 -3.01 8.49 28.87
N GLU A 98 -3.37 7.29 29.31
CA GLU A 98 -4.22 7.13 30.49
C GLU A 98 -3.34 7.32 31.74
N VAL A 99 -3.56 8.43 32.44
CA VAL A 99 -2.96 8.72 33.74
C VAL A 99 -3.83 8.11 34.84
N ASP A 100 -3.24 7.10 35.48
CA ASP A 100 -3.17 6.78 36.91
C ASP A 100 -4.36 7.10 37.84
N GLY A 101 -4.87 6.04 38.46
CA GLY A 101 -5.61 6.09 39.72
C GLY A 101 -5.07 5.03 40.67
N ASN A 102 -3.86 5.21 41.21
CA ASN A 102 -3.35 4.42 42.32
C ASN A 102 -3.87 4.94 43.69
N GLY A 103 -4.13 4.00 44.60
CA GLY A 103 -4.40 4.23 46.02
C GLY A 103 -4.42 2.91 46.79
N GLU A 104 -3.22 2.42 47.14
CA GLU A 104 -2.74 1.72 48.36
C GLU A 104 -3.79 1.05 49.30
N GLU A 105 -3.62 -0.11 49.97
CA GLU A 105 -2.46 -0.90 50.44
C GLU A 105 -2.98 -2.29 50.97
N HIS A 106 -2.11 -3.32 50.99
CA HIS A 106 -2.29 -4.68 51.57
C HIS A 106 -2.10 -4.68 53.13
N PRO A 107 -2.08 -5.80 53.90
CA PRO A 107 -2.79 -7.09 53.92
C PRO A 107 -3.29 -7.53 55.34
N ALA A 108 -4.07 -8.61 55.45
CA ALA A 108 -3.94 -9.74 56.41
C ALA A 108 -5.06 -10.78 56.16
#